data_AF-W7AW57-F1
#
_entry.id   AF-W7AW57-F1
#
_cell.length_a   1.000
_cell.length_b   1.000
_cell.length_c   1.000
_cell.angle_alpha   90.00
_cell.angle_beta   90.00
_cell.angle_gamma   90.00
#
_symmetry.space_group_name_H-M   'P 1'
#
loop_
_entity.id
_entity.type
_entity.pdbx_description
1 polymer ?
#
loop_
_entity_poly.entity_id
_entity_poly.type
_entity_poly.pdbx_seq_one_letter_code
_entity_poly.pdbx_strand_id
1 'polypeptide(L)'
;MLRTIPGLENVEMMRVGYAIEYDAVMPDQLWPSLETKLVPGLFTAGQINGTSGYEEAAGQGLMAGINACRKIQEKDPVILGRDQAYIGVLIDDLVTKGTEEPYRLLTSRAEYRLLLRHDNADLRLTELGHEIGLISDERYARFQAKKAAVEEEKRRLETTRIKPTEQVQAMLRELGSAELKDGVLAADFLRRPEMTYDQIIEIVPRETFVSWDVAEQVEIQIKYEGYIEKAYQQVEKMKRMEDKKNPGKY
;
A
#
# COMPACT_ATOMS: atom_id res chain seq x y z
N MET A 1 31.36 3.09 -26.87
CA MET A 1 30.45 2.40 -25.94
C MET A 1 29.00 2.45 -26.41
N LEU A 2 28.34 3.61 -26.57
CA LEU A 2 26.93 3.59 -27.01
C LEU A 2 26.73 2.98 -28.40
N ARG A 3 27.59 3.33 -29.37
CA ARG A 3 27.53 2.77 -30.74
C ARG A 3 27.88 1.29 -30.86
N THR A 4 28.32 0.64 -29.77
CA THR A 4 28.53 -0.82 -29.75
C THR A 4 27.29 -1.58 -29.28
N ILE A 5 26.23 -0.86 -28.88
CA ILE A 5 24.93 -1.44 -28.52
C ILE A 5 24.11 -1.60 -29.80
N PRO A 6 23.55 -2.81 -30.08
CA PRO A 6 22.71 -3.03 -31.26
C PRO A 6 21.56 -2.02 -31.37
N GLY A 7 21.39 -1.45 -32.55
CA GLY A 7 20.38 -0.41 -32.84
C GLY A 7 20.84 1.02 -32.53
N LEU A 8 22.01 1.22 -31.93
CA LEU A 8 22.61 2.54 -31.64
C LEU A 8 23.87 2.82 -32.48
N GLU A 9 24.12 2.07 -33.55
CA GLU A 9 25.36 2.14 -34.34
C GLU A 9 25.64 3.56 -34.85
N ASN A 10 24.59 4.29 -35.21
CA ASN A 10 24.66 5.67 -35.73
C ASN A 10 24.17 6.72 -34.71
N VAL A 11 24.06 6.39 -33.42
CA VAL A 11 23.53 7.33 -32.42
C VAL A 11 24.43 8.58 -32.28
N GLU A 12 23.77 9.72 -32.08
CA GLU A 12 24.41 10.99 -31.71
C GLU A 12 24.03 11.38 -30.28
N MET A 13 25.03 11.76 -29.49
CA MET A 13 24.84 12.06 -28.06
C MET A 13 24.51 13.54 -27.87
N MET A 14 23.28 13.83 -27.41
CA MET A 14 22.84 15.20 -27.09
C MET A 14 23.37 15.71 -25.74
N ARG A 15 23.50 14.82 -24.74
CA ARG A 15 24.02 15.13 -23.40
C ARG A 15 24.84 13.95 -22.90
N VAL A 16 25.93 14.26 -22.21
CA VAL A 16 26.80 13.25 -21.59
C VAL A 16 26.19 12.76 -20.28
N GLY A 17 26.40 11.48 -19.96
CA GLY A 17 26.14 10.97 -18.61
C GLY A 17 27.19 11.51 -17.65
N TYR A 18 26.77 11.94 -16.46
CA TYR A 18 27.65 12.45 -15.41
C TYR A 18 27.12 12.02 -14.03
N ALA A 19 27.98 12.09 -13.03
CA ALA A 19 27.63 11.89 -11.62
C ALA A 19 27.53 13.24 -10.90
N ILE A 20 26.70 13.31 -9.87
CA ILE A 20 26.59 14.47 -8.99
C ILE A 20 26.95 14.06 -7.57
N GLU A 21 27.69 14.92 -6.89
CA GLU A 21 28.01 14.81 -5.48
C GLU A 21 27.36 15.99 -4.75
N TYR A 22 26.76 15.73 -3.60
CA TYR A 22 26.03 16.72 -2.82
C TYR A 22 26.07 16.34 -1.34
N ASP A 23 25.96 17.36 -0.49
CA ASP A 23 25.89 17.18 0.95
C ASP A 23 24.51 16.64 1.37
N ALA A 24 24.51 15.79 2.40
CA ALA A 24 23.30 15.27 3.02
C ALA A 24 23.39 15.40 4.55
N VAL A 25 22.24 15.58 5.18
CA VAL A 25 22.07 15.47 6.63
C VAL A 25 21.93 14.00 6.98
N MET A 26 22.70 13.54 7.97
CA MET A 26 22.62 12.17 8.45
C MET A 26 21.20 11.90 9.01
N PRO A 27 20.44 10.93 8.47
CA PRO A 27 19.02 10.79 8.79
C PRO A 27 18.73 10.37 10.24
N ASP A 28 19.71 9.80 10.94
CA ASP A 28 19.65 9.49 12.36
C ASP A 28 19.55 10.74 13.25
N GLN A 29 19.80 11.93 12.70
CA GLN A 29 19.56 13.22 13.35
C GLN A 29 18.09 13.66 13.33
N LEU A 30 17.21 12.90 12.66
CA LEU A 30 15.78 13.20 12.56
C LEU A 30 14.98 12.32 13.51
N TRP A 31 13.86 12.85 14.02
CA TRP A 31 12.79 12.05 14.57
C TRP A 31 11.98 11.39 13.44
N PRO A 32 11.18 10.33 13.71
CA PRO A 32 10.25 9.77 12.71
C PRO A 32 9.22 10.79 12.19
N SER A 33 9.05 11.94 12.85
CA SER A 33 8.27 13.07 12.36
C SER A 33 8.96 13.89 11.25
N LEU A 34 10.23 13.57 10.93
CA LEU A 34 11.16 14.33 10.10
C LEU A 34 11.60 15.68 10.68
N GLU A 35 11.26 15.97 11.94
CA GLU A 35 11.81 17.11 12.69
C GLU A 35 13.25 16.79 13.10
N THR A 36 14.16 17.76 12.97
CA THR A 36 15.54 17.58 13.44
C THR A 36 15.59 17.51 14.96
N LYS A 37 16.45 16.64 15.50
CA LYS A 37 16.66 16.49 16.95
C LYS A 37 17.35 17.69 17.57
N LEU A 38 18.25 18.34 16.81
CA LEU A 38 19.08 19.44 17.30
C LEU A 38 18.36 20.80 17.27
N VAL A 39 17.56 21.05 16.23
CA VAL A 39 16.86 22.33 16.03
C VAL A 39 15.35 22.08 15.97
N PRO A 40 14.63 22.26 17.09
CA PRO A 40 13.18 22.14 17.10
C PRO A 40 12.53 23.08 16.08
N GLY A 41 11.53 22.58 15.36
CA GLY A 41 10.83 23.31 14.30
C GLY A 41 11.52 23.28 12.92
N LEU A 42 12.75 22.78 12.81
CA LEU A 42 13.39 22.52 11.53
C LEU A 42 13.04 21.12 11.03
N PHE A 43 12.57 21.02 9.78
CA PHE A 43 12.24 19.76 9.11
C PHE A 43 13.03 19.64 7.82
N THR A 44 13.47 18.43 7.48
CA THR A 44 14.17 18.15 6.22
C THR A 44 13.51 16.98 5.48
N ALA A 45 13.54 17.02 4.15
CA ALA A 45 12.89 16.02 3.31
C ALA A 45 13.60 15.88 1.95
N GLY A 46 13.64 14.66 1.42
CA GLY A 46 14.14 14.38 0.08
C GLY A 46 15.63 14.07 0.03
N GLN A 47 16.31 14.51 -1.03
CA GLN A 47 17.70 14.13 -1.27
C GLN A 47 18.64 14.58 -0.14
N ILE A 48 18.30 15.68 0.54
CA ILE A 48 19.04 16.16 1.72
C ILE A 48 19.04 15.14 2.87
N ASN A 49 18.07 14.22 2.94
CA ASN A 49 18.02 13.12 3.91
C ASN A 49 18.66 11.84 3.36
N GLY A 50 19.54 11.93 2.36
CA GLY A 50 20.23 10.76 1.79
C GLY A 50 19.31 9.82 1.00
N THR A 51 18.24 10.34 0.38
CA THR A 51 17.37 9.55 -0.52
C THR A 51 17.62 9.86 -1.99
N SER A 52 17.26 8.95 -2.88
CA SER A 52 17.34 9.15 -4.33
C SER A 52 16.07 8.62 -5.01
N GLY A 53 15.28 9.53 -5.56
CA GLY A 53 14.02 9.22 -6.24
C GLY A 53 12.96 10.28 -5.94
N TYR A 54 12.03 10.47 -6.87
CA TYR A 54 11.05 11.54 -6.76
C TYR A 54 9.98 11.19 -5.73
N GLU A 55 9.61 9.92 -5.67
CA GLU A 55 8.58 9.34 -4.83
C GLU A 55 9.01 9.35 -3.36
N GLU A 56 10.25 8.99 -3.07
CA GLU A 56 10.85 9.06 -1.73
C GLU A 56 10.90 10.49 -1.23
N ALA A 57 11.31 11.42 -2.10
CA ALA A 57 11.37 12.83 -1.74
C ALA A 57 9.99 13.44 -1.52
N ALA A 58 9.02 13.13 -2.38
CA ALA A 58 7.64 13.58 -2.24
C ALA A 58 6.97 13.00 -0.99
N GLY A 59 7.17 11.71 -0.69
CA GLY A 59 6.66 11.07 0.51
C GLY A 59 7.18 11.72 1.79
N GLN A 60 8.49 11.99 1.86
CA GLN A 60 9.08 12.73 2.97
C GLN A 60 8.57 14.17 3.04
N GLY A 61 8.50 14.87 1.90
CA GLY A 61 8.03 16.26 1.85
C GLY A 61 6.60 16.43 2.36
N LEU A 62 5.72 15.50 1.98
CA LEU A 62 4.35 15.44 2.48
C LEU A 62 4.32 15.30 4.01
N MET A 63 5.07 14.34 4.56
CA MET A 63 5.10 14.09 6.00
C MET A 63 5.74 15.24 6.79
N ALA A 64 6.86 15.78 6.31
CA ALA A 64 7.52 16.94 6.90
C ALA A 64 6.60 18.16 6.90
N GLY A 65 5.88 18.42 5.80
CA GLY A 65 4.91 19.51 5.71
C GLY A 65 3.73 19.34 6.67
N ILE A 66 3.15 18.14 6.74
CA ILE A 66 2.09 17.81 7.72
C ILE A 66 2.56 18.11 9.14
N ASN A 67 3.75 17.63 9.50
CA ASN A 67 4.26 17.75 10.87
C ASN A 67 4.72 19.16 11.22
N ALA A 68 5.25 19.92 10.26
CA ALA A 68 5.54 21.34 10.44
C ALA A 68 4.28 22.14 10.75
N CYS A 69 3.19 21.93 9.99
CA CYS A 69 1.90 22.55 10.26
C CYS A 69 1.33 22.15 11.63
N ARG A 70 1.41 20.86 11.99
CA ARG A 70 0.91 20.37 13.29
C ARG A 70 1.71 20.91 14.47
N LYS A 71 3.03 21.09 14.32
CA LYS A 71 3.89 21.72 15.32
C LYS A 71 3.43 23.14 15.65
N ILE A 72 3.12 23.94 14.62
CA ILE A 72 2.60 25.30 14.78
C ILE A 72 1.21 25.29 15.44
N GLN A 73 0.40 24.27 15.16
CA GLN A 73 -0.92 24.07 15.77
C GLN A 73 -0.85 23.43 17.17
N GLU A 74 0.34 23.18 17.73
CA GLU A 74 0.55 22.49 19.01
C GLU A 74 -0.13 21.11 19.07
N LYS A 75 -0.16 20.39 17.94
CA LYS A 75 -0.70 19.03 17.83
C LYS A 75 0.44 18.01 17.75
N ASP A 76 0.17 16.80 18.23
CA ASP A 76 1.09 15.67 18.09
C ASP A 76 1.42 15.39 16.62
N PRO A 77 2.68 15.04 16.28
CA PRO A 77 3.07 14.72 14.92
C PRO A 77 2.37 13.45 14.42
N VAL A 78 2.16 13.37 13.11
CA VAL A 78 1.72 12.16 12.43
C VAL A 78 2.95 11.35 12.06
N ILE A 79 2.97 10.09 12.51
CA ILE A 79 4.02 9.12 12.19
C ILE A 79 3.32 7.91 11.58
N LEU A 80 3.67 7.58 10.33
CA LEU A 80 3.13 6.40 9.66
C LEU A 80 3.92 5.16 10.08
N GLY A 81 3.21 4.14 10.56
CA GLY A 81 3.80 2.85 10.89
C GLY A 81 4.28 2.08 9.67
N ARG A 82 5.25 1.18 9.87
CA ARG A 82 5.76 0.26 8.82
C ARG A 82 4.67 -0.65 8.28
N ASP A 83 3.64 -0.97 9.07
CA ASP A 83 2.48 -1.76 8.69
C ASP A 83 1.39 -0.96 7.97
N GLN A 84 1.48 0.37 8.00
CA GLN A 84 0.45 1.27 7.46
C GLN A 84 0.77 1.76 6.04
N ALA A 85 2.05 2.08 5.75
CA ALA A 85 2.44 2.63 4.46
C ALA A 85 3.92 2.41 4.14
N TYR A 86 4.24 2.33 2.84
CA TYR A 86 5.63 2.36 2.37
C TYR A 86 6.36 3.66 2.74
N ILE A 87 5.65 4.79 2.90
CA ILE A 87 6.24 6.03 3.45
C ILE A 87 6.71 5.82 4.89
N GLY A 88 5.96 5.07 5.70
CA GLY A 88 6.37 4.70 7.05
C GLY A 88 7.61 3.81 7.06
N VAL A 89 7.66 2.81 6.17
CA VAL A 89 8.85 1.95 5.98
C VAL A 89 10.08 2.77 5.59
N LEU A 90 9.93 3.70 4.64
CA LEU A 90 10.99 4.61 4.19
C LEU A 90 11.54 5.45 5.34
N ILE A 91 10.66 6.15 6.05
CA ILE A 91 11.07 7.08 7.11
C ILE A 91 11.69 6.31 8.27
N ASP A 92 11.09 5.20 8.69
CA ASP A 92 11.63 4.37 9.77
C ASP A 92 13.00 3.79 9.40
N ASP A 93 13.18 3.24 8.19
CA ASP A 93 14.49 2.75 7.75
C ASP A 93 15.54 3.87 7.79
N LEU A 94 15.20 5.07 7.31
CA LEU A 94 16.13 6.21 7.30
C LEU A 94 16.56 6.59 8.71
N VAL A 95 15.60 6.85 9.62
CA VAL A 95 15.92 7.37 10.96
C VAL A 95 16.49 6.32 11.91
N THR A 96 16.19 5.04 11.67
CA THR A 96 16.64 3.93 12.54
C THR A 96 17.94 3.30 12.06
N LYS A 97 18.12 3.11 10.75
CA LYS A 97 19.30 2.43 10.19
C LYS A 97 20.33 3.40 9.61
N GLY A 98 19.94 4.65 9.33
CA GLY A 98 20.74 5.56 8.52
C GLY A 98 20.87 5.09 7.08
N THR A 99 21.78 5.70 6.32
CA THR A 99 22.06 5.31 4.95
C THR A 99 23.50 5.68 4.57
N GLU A 100 24.26 4.72 4.04
CA GLU A 100 25.63 4.94 3.53
C GLU A 100 25.64 5.29 2.03
N GLU A 101 24.65 4.76 1.30
CA GLU A 101 24.36 5.11 -0.10
C GLU A 101 22.97 5.76 -0.18
N PRO A 102 22.63 6.50 -1.25
CA PRO A 102 21.30 7.09 -1.36
C PRO A 102 20.19 6.03 -1.30
N TYR A 103 19.31 6.12 -0.30
CA TYR A 103 18.21 5.17 -0.10
C TYR A 103 17.25 5.22 -1.29
N ARG A 104 16.85 4.02 -1.75
CA ARG A 104 15.83 3.82 -2.79
C ARG A 104 14.78 2.84 -2.29
N LEU A 105 13.52 3.17 -2.52
CA LEU A 105 12.37 2.37 -2.15
C LEU A 105 12.26 1.17 -3.10
N LEU A 106 12.89 0.06 -2.72
CA LEU A 106 12.69 -1.23 -3.37
C LEU A 106 11.68 -2.05 -2.57
N THR A 107 10.78 -2.73 -3.27
CA THR A 107 9.69 -3.53 -2.65
C THR A 107 10.20 -4.60 -1.68
N SER A 108 11.46 -5.02 -1.78
CA SER A 108 12.09 -6.05 -0.95
C SER A 108 12.25 -5.66 0.53
N ARG A 109 12.11 -4.39 0.92
CA ARG A 109 12.33 -3.95 2.33
C ARG A 109 11.08 -3.89 3.21
N ALA A 110 9.88 -4.12 2.67
CA ALA A 110 8.66 -4.18 3.47
C ALA A 110 8.32 -5.62 3.86
N GLU A 111 8.11 -5.85 5.15
CA GLU A 111 7.71 -7.14 5.72
C GLU A 111 6.22 -7.44 5.44
N TYR A 112 5.39 -6.39 5.37
CA TYR A 112 3.94 -6.48 5.26
C TYR A 112 3.41 -6.24 3.85
N ARG A 113 4.08 -6.76 2.81
CA ARG A 113 3.74 -6.48 1.39
C ARG A 113 2.29 -6.75 1.02
N LEU A 114 1.68 -7.78 1.62
CA LEU A 114 0.28 -8.12 1.39
C LEU A 114 -0.70 -7.08 1.95
N LEU A 115 -0.31 -6.33 2.98
CA LEU A 115 -1.10 -5.23 3.53
C LEU A 115 -0.81 -3.93 2.78
N LEU A 116 0.44 -3.72 2.37
CA LEU A 116 0.94 -2.50 1.74
C LEU A 116 0.83 -2.51 0.21
N ARG A 117 -0.33 -2.87 -0.33
CA ARG A 117 -0.52 -2.93 -1.78
C ARG A 117 -0.85 -1.56 -2.35
N HIS A 118 -0.62 -1.38 -3.64
CA HIS A 118 -0.97 -0.13 -4.32
C HIS A 118 -2.50 0.04 -4.42
N ASP A 119 -3.23 -1.06 -4.64
CA ASP A 119 -4.69 -1.08 -4.84
C ASP A 119 -5.49 -0.65 -3.60
N ASN A 120 -4.92 -0.75 -2.39
CA ASN A 120 -5.61 -0.47 -1.12
C ASN A 120 -5.03 0.72 -0.34
N ALA A 121 -4.22 1.57 -0.99
CA ALA A 121 -3.62 2.73 -0.33
C ALA A 121 -4.67 3.72 0.20
N ASP A 122 -5.79 3.85 -0.50
CA ASP A 122 -6.95 4.65 -0.07
C ASP A 122 -7.60 4.07 1.19
N LEU A 123 -7.83 2.76 1.24
CA LEU A 123 -8.37 2.05 2.42
C LEU A 123 -7.49 2.21 3.65
N ARG A 124 -6.17 2.35 3.46
CA ARG A 124 -5.20 2.53 4.56
C ARG A 124 -5.08 3.97 5.05
N LEU A 125 -5.13 4.96 4.15
CA LEU A 125 -4.67 6.33 4.46
C LEU A 125 -5.72 7.42 4.29
N THR A 126 -6.86 7.17 3.63
CA THR A 126 -7.83 8.24 3.35
C THR A 126 -8.50 8.78 4.61
N GLU A 127 -8.80 7.92 5.59
CA GLU A 127 -9.36 8.33 6.89
C GLU A 127 -8.41 9.28 7.63
N LEU A 128 -7.13 8.90 7.75
CA LEU A 128 -6.10 9.76 8.31
C LEU A 128 -5.96 11.08 7.52
N GLY A 129 -5.94 10.99 6.19
CA GLY A 129 -5.84 12.17 5.32
C GLY A 129 -6.99 13.17 5.51
N HIS A 130 -8.21 12.66 5.79
CA HIS A 130 -9.38 13.48 6.11
C HIS A 130 -9.27 14.09 7.51
N GLU A 131 -8.88 13.30 8.51
CA GLU A 131 -8.67 13.76 9.89
C GLU A 131 -7.67 14.94 9.96
N ILE A 132 -6.60 14.89 9.16
CA ILE A 132 -5.57 15.93 9.12
C ILE A 132 -5.90 17.08 8.14
N GLY A 133 -7.05 17.03 7.46
CA GLY A 133 -7.56 18.11 6.61
C GLY A 133 -6.98 18.18 5.18
N LEU A 134 -6.29 17.14 4.71
CA LEU A 134 -5.76 17.08 3.33
C LEU A 134 -6.73 16.42 2.33
N ILE A 135 -7.76 15.75 2.81
CA ILE A 135 -8.82 15.14 2.00
C ILE A 135 -10.10 15.94 2.22
N SER A 136 -10.75 16.37 1.13
CA SER A 136 -12.03 17.06 1.21
C SER A 136 -13.17 16.13 1.62
N ASP A 137 -14.23 16.68 2.22
CA ASP A 137 -15.44 15.92 2.59
C ASP A 137 -16.06 15.19 1.40
N GLU A 138 -16.05 15.81 0.21
CA GLU A 138 -16.54 15.19 -1.02
C GLU A 138 -15.73 13.94 -1.40
N ARG A 139 -14.38 14.03 -1.35
CA ARG A 139 -13.52 12.89 -1.64
C ARG A 139 -13.67 11.81 -0.57
N TYR A 140 -13.83 12.20 0.69
CA TYR A 140 -14.04 11.27 1.79
C TYR A 140 -15.39 10.55 1.69
N ALA A 141 -16.46 11.25 1.31
CA ALA A 141 -17.77 10.65 1.08
C ALA A 141 -17.73 9.60 -0.05
N ARG A 142 -17.02 9.88 -1.16
CA ARG A 142 -16.80 8.88 -2.22
C ARG A 142 -16.06 7.65 -1.71
N PHE A 143 -15.03 7.86 -0.89
CA PHE A 143 -14.29 6.77 -0.25
C PHE A 143 -15.18 5.92 0.65
N GLN A 144 -16.00 6.53 1.50
CA GLN A 144 -16.93 5.81 2.38
C GLN A 144 -17.98 5.02 1.58
N ALA A 145 -18.50 5.59 0.50
CA ALA A 145 -19.42 4.89 -0.41
C ALA A 145 -18.75 3.65 -1.05
N LYS A 146 -17.51 3.79 -1.54
CA LYS A 146 -16.72 2.65 -2.06
C LYS A 146 -16.51 1.59 -0.99
N LYS A 147 -16.05 1.98 0.21
CA LYS A 147 -15.81 1.06 1.34
C LYS A 147 -17.08 0.28 1.71
N ALA A 148 -18.23 0.96 1.76
CA ALA A 148 -19.51 0.32 2.03
C ALA A 148 -19.93 -0.65 0.91
N ALA A 149 -19.74 -0.28 -0.36
CA ALA A 149 -20.07 -1.13 -1.50
C ALA A 149 -19.21 -2.41 -1.53
N VAL A 150 -17.91 -2.33 -1.19
CA VAL A 150 -17.03 -3.49 -1.07
C VAL A 150 -17.54 -4.45 0.01
N GLU A 151 -17.88 -3.95 1.19
CA GLU A 151 -18.35 -4.78 2.30
C GLU A 151 -19.73 -5.39 2.03
N GLU A 152 -20.63 -4.64 1.39
CA GLU A 152 -21.94 -5.15 0.95
C GLU A 152 -21.78 -6.30 -0.05
N GLU A 153 -20.92 -6.13 -1.05
CA GLU A 153 -20.72 -7.14 -2.09
C GLU A 153 -20.03 -8.39 -1.55
N LYS A 154 -19.02 -8.24 -0.68
CA LYS A 154 -18.42 -9.38 0.03
C LYS A 154 -19.48 -10.18 0.78
N ARG A 155 -20.33 -9.51 1.56
CA ARG A 155 -21.41 -10.15 2.31
C ARG A 155 -22.41 -10.86 1.37
N ARG A 156 -22.72 -10.27 0.22
CA ARG A 156 -23.57 -10.92 -0.80
C ARG A 156 -22.93 -12.22 -1.28
N LEU A 157 -21.64 -12.21 -1.63
CA LEU A 157 -20.93 -13.40 -2.10
C LEU A 157 -20.79 -14.48 -1.02
N GLU A 158 -20.63 -14.08 0.24
CA GLU A 158 -20.57 -14.99 1.40
C GLU A 158 -21.91 -15.66 1.73
N THR A 159 -23.03 -15.08 1.29
CA THR A 159 -24.38 -15.61 1.57
C THR A 159 -25.05 -16.23 0.34
N THR A 160 -24.52 -15.96 -0.86
CA THR A 160 -25.11 -16.47 -2.10
C THR A 160 -24.54 -17.85 -2.45
N ARG A 161 -25.41 -18.80 -2.76
CA ARG A 161 -25.04 -20.16 -3.18
C ARG A 161 -25.08 -20.33 -4.69
N ILE A 162 -23.98 -20.79 -5.27
CA ILE A 162 -23.87 -21.24 -6.65
C ILE A 162 -24.20 -22.73 -6.70
N LYS A 163 -25.15 -23.11 -7.55
CA LYS A 163 -25.53 -24.51 -7.79
C LYS A 163 -24.73 -25.09 -8.97
N PRO A 164 -24.47 -26.41 -8.99
CA PRO A 164 -23.77 -27.08 -10.09
C PRO A 164 -24.69 -27.23 -11.31
N THR A 165 -25.00 -26.12 -11.99
CA THR A 165 -25.76 -26.12 -13.25
C THR A 165 -24.85 -26.45 -14.43
N GLU A 166 -25.42 -26.89 -15.56
CA GLU A 166 -24.62 -27.21 -16.76
C GLU A 166 -23.79 -26.01 -17.23
N GLN A 167 -24.31 -24.79 -17.10
CA GLN A 167 -23.59 -23.56 -17.41
C GLN A 167 -22.32 -23.41 -16.55
N VAL A 168 -22.44 -23.62 -15.23
CA VAL A 168 -21.31 -23.53 -14.29
C VAL A 168 -20.28 -24.63 -14.56
N GLN A 169 -20.74 -25.86 -14.83
CA GLN A 169 -19.83 -26.97 -15.16
C GLN A 169 -19.13 -26.77 -16.51
N ALA A 170 -19.80 -26.21 -17.51
CA ALA A 170 -19.20 -25.86 -18.79
C ALA A 170 -18.08 -24.82 -18.63
N MET A 171 -18.34 -23.74 -17.88
CA MET A 171 -17.33 -22.72 -17.57
C MET A 171 -16.12 -23.34 -16.85
N LEU A 172 -16.34 -24.21 -15.87
CA LEU A 172 -15.25 -24.88 -15.14
C LEU A 172 -14.40 -25.78 -16.06
N ARG A 173 -15.02 -26.50 -16.99
CA ARG A 173 -14.31 -27.32 -17.98
C ARG A 173 -13.45 -26.47 -18.93
N GLU A 174 -13.97 -25.33 -19.38
CA GLU A 174 -13.22 -24.39 -20.23
C GLU A 174 -12.00 -23.80 -19.50
N LEU A 175 -12.14 -23.51 -18.20
CA LEU A 175 -11.05 -23.01 -17.35
C LEU A 175 -10.08 -24.11 -16.87
N GLY A 176 -10.36 -25.39 -17.18
CA GLY A 176 -9.57 -26.52 -16.68
C GLY A 176 -9.66 -26.73 -15.16
N SER A 177 -10.72 -26.22 -14.52
CA SER A 177 -10.97 -26.35 -13.09
C SER A 177 -11.74 -27.63 -12.75
N ALA A 178 -11.61 -28.08 -11.50
CA ALA A 178 -12.43 -29.16 -10.96
C ALA A 178 -13.93 -28.78 -10.93
N GLU A 179 -14.78 -29.72 -11.37
CA GLU A 179 -16.24 -29.60 -11.34
C GLU A 179 -16.81 -29.51 -9.91
N LEU A 180 -18.00 -28.93 -9.78
CA LEU A 180 -18.72 -28.84 -8.51
C LEU A 180 -19.57 -30.09 -8.27
N LYS A 181 -19.45 -30.70 -7.08
CA LYS A 181 -20.30 -31.84 -6.68
C LYS A 181 -21.60 -31.38 -6.02
N ASP A 182 -21.52 -30.32 -5.24
CA ASP A 182 -22.62 -29.72 -4.48
C ASP A 182 -22.60 -28.19 -4.64
N GLY A 183 -23.66 -27.53 -4.17
CA GLY A 183 -23.70 -26.07 -4.15
C GLY A 183 -22.68 -25.47 -3.18
N VAL A 184 -21.96 -24.45 -3.63
CA VAL A 184 -20.91 -23.74 -2.86
C VAL A 184 -21.27 -22.27 -2.68
N LEU A 185 -20.69 -21.59 -1.70
CA LEU A 185 -20.83 -20.14 -1.60
C LEU A 185 -20.07 -19.46 -2.74
N ALA A 186 -20.59 -18.34 -3.23
CA ALA A 186 -19.93 -17.59 -4.30
C ALA A 186 -18.55 -17.06 -3.87
N ALA A 187 -18.40 -16.71 -2.59
CA ALA A 187 -17.09 -16.36 -2.02
C ALA A 187 -16.10 -17.55 -2.08
N ASP A 188 -16.52 -18.76 -1.69
CA ASP A 188 -15.68 -19.97 -1.78
C ASP A 188 -15.31 -20.29 -3.23
N PHE A 189 -16.23 -20.05 -4.16
CA PHE A 189 -16.00 -20.24 -5.58
C PHE A 189 -14.99 -19.23 -6.13
N LEU A 190 -15.09 -17.96 -5.74
CA LEU A 190 -14.15 -16.89 -6.13
C LEU A 190 -12.74 -17.07 -5.55
N ARG A 191 -12.57 -17.83 -4.45
CA ARG A 191 -11.24 -18.19 -3.93
C ARG A 191 -10.44 -19.09 -4.86
N ARG A 192 -11.06 -19.70 -5.87
CA ARG A 192 -10.34 -20.48 -6.89
C ARG A 192 -9.45 -19.56 -7.73
N PRO A 193 -8.15 -19.88 -7.93
CA PRO A 193 -7.20 -19.00 -8.61
C PRO A 193 -7.64 -18.53 -10.01
N GLU A 194 -8.29 -19.41 -10.77
CA GLU A 194 -8.77 -19.22 -12.13
C GLU A 194 -10.08 -18.41 -12.23
N MET A 195 -10.80 -18.23 -11.12
CA MET A 195 -12.08 -17.52 -11.09
C MET A 195 -11.86 -16.02 -10.89
N THR A 196 -12.63 -15.19 -11.60
CA THR A 196 -12.63 -13.73 -11.48
C THR A 196 -14.01 -13.24 -11.05
N TYR A 197 -14.07 -12.03 -10.49
CA TYR A 197 -15.33 -11.41 -10.08
C TYR A 197 -16.31 -11.24 -11.26
N ASP A 198 -15.81 -10.91 -12.45
CA ASP A 198 -16.63 -10.78 -13.66
C ASP A 198 -17.34 -12.10 -14.01
N GLN A 199 -16.64 -13.23 -13.92
CA GLN A 199 -17.23 -14.56 -14.11
C GLN A 199 -18.25 -14.91 -13.02
N ILE A 200 -18.07 -14.43 -11.78
CA ILE A 200 -19.07 -14.62 -10.72
C ILE A 200 -20.37 -13.89 -11.04
N ILE A 201 -20.30 -12.66 -11.57
CA ILE A 201 -21.49 -11.88 -11.93
C ILE A 201 -22.29 -12.56 -13.04
N GLU A 202 -21.65 -13.23 -14.00
CA GLU A 202 -22.36 -13.97 -15.06
C GLU A 202 -23.23 -15.10 -14.52
N ILE A 203 -22.80 -15.73 -13.41
CA ILE A 203 -23.50 -16.85 -12.76
C ILE A 203 -24.53 -16.34 -11.74
N VAL A 204 -24.17 -15.29 -11.01
CA VAL A 204 -24.96 -14.73 -9.91
C VAL A 204 -25.16 -13.23 -10.16
N PRO A 205 -26.04 -12.89 -11.12
CA PRO A 205 -26.27 -11.51 -11.51
C PRO A 205 -26.79 -10.69 -10.33
N ARG A 206 -26.45 -9.41 -10.34
CA ARG A 206 -26.91 -8.40 -9.40
C ARG A 206 -27.62 -7.29 -10.18
N GLU A 207 -28.70 -6.75 -9.62
CA GLU A 207 -29.46 -5.67 -10.26
C GLU A 207 -28.71 -4.34 -10.25
N THR A 208 -27.93 -4.08 -9.20
CA THR A 208 -27.15 -2.85 -9.05
C THR A 208 -25.74 -3.02 -9.61
N PHE A 209 -25.30 -2.02 -10.37
CA PHE A 209 -23.96 -1.93 -10.92
C PHE A 209 -22.88 -1.89 -9.82
N VAL A 210 -21.81 -2.65 -10.03
CA VAL A 210 -20.61 -2.64 -9.19
C VAL A 210 -19.48 -2.02 -10.00
N SER A 211 -18.85 -0.97 -9.47
CA SER A 211 -17.73 -0.33 -10.16
C SER A 211 -16.50 -1.22 -10.16
N TRP A 212 -15.64 -1.03 -11.16
CA TRP A 212 -14.42 -1.84 -11.33
C TRP A 212 -13.51 -1.84 -10.09
N ASP A 213 -13.36 -0.69 -9.42
CA ASP A 213 -12.53 -0.56 -8.23
C ASP A 213 -13.14 -1.26 -6.99
N VAL A 214 -14.47 -1.44 -6.95
CA VAL A 214 -15.14 -2.24 -5.93
C VAL A 214 -14.96 -3.72 -6.25
N ALA A 215 -15.20 -4.12 -7.51
CA ALA A 215 -15.00 -5.49 -7.99
C ALA A 215 -13.59 -6.01 -7.72
N GLU A 216 -12.57 -5.21 -8.07
CA GLU A 216 -11.16 -5.54 -7.84
C GLU A 216 -10.88 -5.74 -6.34
N GLN A 217 -11.37 -4.83 -5.48
CA GLN A 217 -11.17 -4.96 -4.04
C GLN A 217 -11.89 -6.16 -3.43
N VAL A 218 -13.10 -6.48 -3.88
CA VAL A 218 -13.84 -7.67 -3.46
C VAL A 218 -13.06 -8.93 -3.83
N GLU A 219 -12.60 -9.03 -5.08
CA GLU A 219 -11.84 -10.17 -5.57
C GLU A 219 -10.55 -10.38 -4.76
N ILE A 220 -9.75 -9.32 -4.61
CA ILE A 220 -8.49 -9.38 -3.87
C ILE A 220 -8.74 -9.75 -2.41
N GLN A 221 -9.71 -9.12 -1.74
CA GLN A 221 -9.97 -9.39 -0.33
C GLN A 221 -10.45 -10.82 -0.09
N ILE A 222 -11.31 -11.38 -0.95
CA ILE A 222 -11.79 -12.76 -0.82
C ILE A 222 -10.67 -13.77 -1.13
N LYS A 223 -9.93 -13.59 -2.23
CA LYS A 223 -8.86 -14.51 -2.63
C LYS A 223 -7.71 -14.55 -1.63
N TYR A 224 -7.35 -13.40 -1.07
CA TYR A 224 -6.20 -13.28 -0.18
C TYR A 224 -6.58 -13.21 1.30
N GLU A 225 -7.85 -13.41 1.67
CA GLU A 225 -8.39 -13.26 3.01
C GLU A 225 -7.51 -13.92 4.09
N GLY A 226 -7.27 -15.23 3.98
CA GLY A 226 -6.47 -15.96 4.96
C GLY A 226 -5.00 -15.52 5.03
N TYR A 227 -4.43 -15.05 3.91
CA TYR A 227 -3.07 -14.51 3.89
C TYR A 227 -3.01 -13.12 4.52
N ILE A 228 -4.02 -12.29 4.27
CA ILE A 228 -4.18 -10.94 4.84
C ILE A 228 -4.40 -11.05 6.35
N GLU A 229 -5.27 -11.95 6.81
CA GLU A 229 -5.53 -12.18 8.24
C GLU A 229 -4.24 -12.63 8.95
N LYS A 230 -3.50 -13.57 8.37
CA LYS A 230 -2.21 -14.00 8.90
C LYS A 230 -1.19 -12.85 8.97
N ALA A 231 -1.19 -11.95 7.99
CA ALA A 231 -0.34 -10.77 8.00
C ALA A 231 -0.75 -9.79 9.12
N TYR A 232 -2.05 -9.57 9.35
CA TYR A 232 -2.52 -8.75 10.48
C TYR A 232 -2.12 -9.35 11.83
N GLN A 233 -2.23 -10.67 12.01
CA GLN A 233 -1.78 -11.34 13.22
C GLN A 233 -0.26 -11.16 13.48
N GLN A 234 0.55 -11.12 12.43
CA GLN A 234 1.99 -10.83 12.53
C GLN A 234 2.25 -9.39 12.96
N VAL A 235 1.52 -8.43 12.39
CA VAL A 235 1.58 -7.01 12.78
C VAL A 235 1.23 -6.84 14.26
N GLU A 236 0.11 -7.42 14.72
CA GLU A 236 -0.28 -7.31 16.13
C GLU A 236 0.77 -7.89 17.07
N LYS A 237 1.37 -9.03 16.71
CA LYS A 237 2.44 -9.63 17.51
C LYS A 237 3.67 -8.73 17.60
N MET A 238 4.04 -8.07 16.51
CA MET A 238 5.15 -7.10 16.47
C MET A 238 4.83 -5.85 17.30
N LYS A 239 3.65 -5.25 17.15
CA LYS A 239 3.21 -4.09 17.95
C LYS A 239 3.26 -4.37 19.44
N ARG A 240 2.79 -5.55 19.88
CA ARG A 240 2.90 -5.98 21.29
C ARG A 240 4.34 -6.09 21.80
N MET A 241 5.32 -6.32 20.92
CA MET A 241 6.74 -6.32 21.29
C MET A 241 7.32 -4.90 21.33
N GLU A 242 6.90 -4.03 20.42
CA GLU A 242 7.29 -2.60 20.40
C GLU A 242 6.70 -1.82 21.59
N ASP A 243 5.46 -2.11 21.97
CA ASP A 243 4.77 -1.50 23.12
C ASP A 243 5.35 -1.92 24.48
N LYS A 244 6.16 -2.99 24.51
CA LYS A 244 6.95 -3.31 25.69
C LYS A 244 8.04 -2.27 25.84
N LYS A 245 7.75 -1.24 26.65
CA LYS A 245 8.75 -0.28 27.12
C LYS A 245 10.02 -1.02 27.52
N ASN A 246 11.11 -0.70 26.83
CA ASN A 246 12.44 -1.16 27.23
C ASN A 246 12.62 -0.81 28.72
N PRO A 247 12.88 -1.77 29.62
CA PRO A 247 13.26 -1.43 30.97
C PRO A 247 14.57 -0.65 30.86
N GLY A 248 14.47 0.67 30.98
CA GLY A 248 15.62 1.55 30.91
C GLY A 248 16.67 1.11 31.92
N LYS A 249 17.92 1.06 31.45
CA LYS A 249 19.20 0.70 32.11
C LYS A 249 19.70 -0.70 31.78
N TYR A 250 20.68 -0.75 30.87
CA TYR A 250 22.04 -1.21 31.17
C TYR A 250 23.05 -0.28 30.50
#